data_AF-A0A811G4D7-F1
#
_entry.id   AF-A0A811G4D7-F1
#
_cell.length_a   1.000
_cell.length_b   1.000
_cell.length_c   1.000
_cell.angle_alpha   90.00
_cell.angle_beta   90.00
_cell.angle_gamma   90.00
#
_symmetry.space_group_name_H-M   'P 1'
#
loop_
_entity.id
_entity.type
_entity.pdbx_description
1 polymer ?
#
loop_
_entity_poly.entity_id
_entity_poly.type
_entity_poly.pdbx_seq_one_letter_code
_entity_poly.pdbx_strand_id
1 'polypeptide(L)'
;MTDIPKHVNMVSLFHAGNDHYQSDAEFWKTFDEVYHPELQRRGTRVVRTISATELLKETASLRAVGAKADAKGYRQVAEKIKKEYVDAHNLDGLDVDMEVLHLESNWHSRREDVWRIRKIMAVLSELLGPKADVNQGKKKDDSGYKFLIYDTFDDVERSQIRVVAELVDYVLPQTYKGGGAEIDQLWNASRNTLSSCQFVPGYAHPEEDDTVNRFETAIGDVDSSKAMEVAA
;
A
#
# COMPACT_ATOMS: atom_id res chain seq x y z
N MET A 1 10.03 -11.25 -13.23
CA MET A 1 8.73 -11.48 -12.53
C MET A 1 7.83 -12.54 -13.22
N THR A 2 8.31 -13.22 -14.27
CA THR A 2 7.51 -14.23 -15.02
C THR A 2 7.21 -15.50 -14.23
N ASP A 3 7.84 -15.70 -13.08
CA ASP A 3 7.67 -16.91 -12.26
C ASP A 3 6.51 -16.81 -11.26
N ILE A 4 5.91 -15.62 -11.10
CA ILE A 4 4.77 -15.40 -10.20
C ILE A 4 3.56 -16.25 -10.64
N PRO A 5 3.02 -17.15 -9.81
CA PRO A 5 2.02 -18.12 -10.27
C PRO A 5 0.68 -17.45 -10.61
N LYS A 6 -0.08 -18.07 -11.53
CA LYS A 6 -1.38 -17.57 -12.04
C LYS A 6 -2.48 -17.36 -10.99
N HIS A 7 -2.26 -17.83 -9.76
CA HIS A 7 -3.22 -17.71 -8.66
C HIS A 7 -2.96 -16.48 -7.78
N VAL A 8 -1.87 -15.74 -8.04
CA VAL A 8 -1.63 -14.46 -7.38
C VAL A 8 -2.55 -13.41 -8.00
N ASN A 9 -3.48 -12.89 -7.22
CA ASN A 9 -4.44 -11.89 -7.67
C ASN A 9 -3.82 -10.51 -7.89
N MET A 10 -2.81 -10.18 -7.07
CA MET A 10 -2.18 -8.86 -7.09
C MET A 10 -0.69 -8.96 -6.73
N VAL A 11 0.11 -8.12 -7.38
CA VAL A 11 1.53 -7.93 -7.08
C VAL A 11 1.74 -6.46 -6.74
N SER A 12 2.29 -6.20 -5.55
CA SER A 12 2.82 -4.89 -5.20
C SER A 12 4.25 -4.77 -5.71
N LEU A 13 4.50 -3.82 -6.61
CA LEU A 13 5.84 -3.47 -7.06
C LEU A 13 6.52 -2.65 -5.97
N PHE A 14 7.20 -3.35 -5.08
CA PHE A 14 8.08 -2.77 -4.07
C PHE A 14 9.44 -2.47 -4.70
N HIS A 15 9.94 -1.25 -4.53
CA HIS A 15 11.14 -0.77 -5.21
C HIS A 15 11.91 0.12 -4.24
N ALA A 16 13.13 -0.28 -3.90
CA ALA A 16 13.99 0.42 -2.94
C ALA A 16 14.41 1.83 -3.39
N GLY A 17 14.09 2.20 -4.63
CA GLY A 17 14.50 3.45 -5.26
C GLY A 17 15.84 3.27 -5.94
N ASN A 18 16.35 4.33 -6.59
CA ASN A 18 17.74 4.35 -7.02
C ASN A 18 18.61 4.47 -5.76
N ASP A 19 18.92 3.35 -5.10
CA ASP A 19 20.17 3.24 -4.38
C ASP A 19 21.27 3.70 -5.35
N HIS A 20 22.03 4.72 -4.94
CA HIS A 20 22.77 5.66 -5.79
C HIS A 20 23.87 5.07 -6.70
N TYR A 21 23.88 3.76 -6.94
CA TYR A 21 24.91 3.01 -7.61
C TYR A 21 24.46 2.36 -8.92
N GLN A 22 23.17 2.11 -9.17
CA GLN A 22 22.69 1.45 -10.40
C GLN A 22 21.40 2.07 -10.94
N SER A 23 21.20 1.95 -12.26
CA SER A 23 20.00 2.44 -12.93
C SER A 23 19.03 1.29 -13.17
N ASP A 24 17.76 1.49 -12.86
CA ASP A 24 16.71 0.49 -13.05
C ASP A 24 16.10 0.50 -14.47
N ALA A 25 16.74 1.16 -15.43
CA ALA A 25 16.19 1.32 -16.78
C ALA A 25 15.94 -0.02 -17.50
N GLU A 26 16.82 -1.01 -17.30
CA GLU A 26 16.63 -2.36 -17.86
C GLU A 26 15.48 -3.10 -17.19
N PHE A 27 15.28 -2.91 -15.88
CA PHE A 27 14.13 -3.45 -15.17
C PHE A 27 12.84 -2.87 -15.74
N TRP A 28 12.71 -1.53 -15.84
CA TRP A 28 11.49 -0.90 -16.34
C TRP A 28 11.21 -1.25 -17.79
N LYS A 29 12.24 -1.32 -18.65
CA LYS A 29 12.08 -1.81 -20.01
C LYS A 29 11.55 -3.24 -20.06
N THR A 30 12.17 -4.16 -19.30
CA THR A 30 11.74 -5.56 -19.23
C THR A 30 10.35 -5.68 -18.61
N PHE A 31 10.04 -4.81 -17.65
CA PHE A 31 8.74 -4.77 -17.02
C PHE A 31 7.65 -4.44 -18.03
N ASP A 32 7.83 -3.38 -18.81
CA ASP A 32 6.88 -2.94 -19.83
C ASP A 32 6.75 -3.93 -20.99
N GLU A 33 7.88 -4.50 -21.45
CA GLU A 33 7.90 -5.38 -22.63
C GLU A 33 7.50 -6.83 -22.29
N VAL A 34 7.75 -7.31 -21.07
CA VAL A 34 7.65 -8.75 -20.73
C VAL A 34 6.84 -8.99 -19.46
N TYR A 35 7.21 -8.39 -18.32
CA TYR A 35 6.61 -8.77 -17.04
C TYR A 35 5.14 -8.36 -16.92
N HIS A 36 4.82 -7.10 -17.22
CA HIS A 36 3.47 -6.58 -17.08
C HIS A 36 2.48 -7.26 -18.04
N PRO A 37 2.79 -7.45 -19.35
CA PRO A 37 1.91 -8.21 -20.24
C PRO A 37 1.65 -9.64 -19.77
N GLU A 38 2.67 -10.34 -19.26
CA GLU A 38 2.51 -11.72 -18.79
C GLU A 38 1.67 -11.81 -17.51
N LEU A 39 1.83 -10.86 -16.58
CA LEU A 39 0.99 -10.76 -15.37
C LEU A 39 -0.47 -10.43 -15.74
N GLN A 40 -0.69 -9.48 -16.65
CA GLN A 40 -2.02 -9.16 -17.16
C GLN A 40 -2.68 -10.37 -17.84
N ARG A 41 -1.93 -11.14 -18.63
CA ARG A 41 -2.42 -12.37 -19.28
C ARG A 41 -2.89 -13.41 -18.26
N ARG A 42 -2.31 -13.44 -17.07
CA ARG A 42 -2.71 -14.32 -15.96
C ARG A 42 -3.87 -13.76 -15.13
N GLY A 43 -4.29 -12.51 -15.38
CA GLY A 43 -5.28 -11.80 -14.57
C GLY A 43 -4.72 -11.24 -13.27
N THR A 44 -3.39 -11.19 -13.12
CA THR A 44 -2.72 -10.61 -11.95
C THR A 44 -2.69 -9.09 -12.09
N ARG A 45 -3.21 -8.39 -11.08
CA ARG A 45 -3.15 -6.93 -10.97
C ARG A 45 -1.78 -6.48 -10.50
N VAL A 46 -1.29 -5.35 -10.99
CA VAL A 46 0.00 -4.80 -10.57
C VAL A 46 -0.19 -3.40 -10.02
N VAL A 47 0.16 -3.18 -8.75
CA VAL A 47 0.13 -1.87 -8.09
C VAL A 47 1.54 -1.42 -7.76
N ARG A 48 1.76 -0.11 -7.60
CA ARG A 48 3.07 0.42 -7.18
C ARG A 48 3.05 0.78 -5.69
N THR A 49 4.01 0.26 -4.91
CA THR A 49 4.17 0.67 -3.51
C THR A 49 5.01 1.93 -3.39
N ILE A 50 4.52 2.94 -2.68
CA ILE A 50 5.30 4.11 -2.27
C ILE A 50 5.16 4.31 -0.76
N SER A 51 6.22 4.79 -0.11
CA SER A 51 6.15 5.10 1.32
C SER A 51 5.36 6.39 1.58
N ALA A 52 4.66 6.43 2.71
CA ALA A 52 4.05 7.66 3.22
C ALA A 52 5.10 8.72 3.56
N THR A 53 6.37 8.34 3.78
CA THR A 53 7.49 9.27 3.85
C THR A 53 7.67 10.04 2.53
N GLU A 54 7.51 9.38 1.38
CA GLU A 54 7.56 10.05 0.08
C GLU A 54 6.40 11.05 -0.09
N LEU A 55 5.19 10.66 0.32
CA LEU A 55 4.04 11.57 0.36
C LEU A 55 4.31 12.81 1.24
N LEU A 56 4.97 12.63 2.38
CA LEU A 56 5.32 13.73 3.29
C LEU A 56 6.37 14.67 2.69
N LYS A 57 7.33 14.15 1.91
CA LYS A 57 8.32 14.97 1.18
C LYS A 57 7.65 15.82 0.12
N GLU A 58 6.82 15.21 -0.72
CA GLU A 58 6.10 15.88 -1.80
C GLU A 58 5.12 16.95 -1.29
N THR A 59 4.60 16.77 -0.07
CA THR A 59 3.67 17.71 0.58
C THR A 59 4.33 18.64 1.59
N ALA A 60 5.67 18.66 1.70
CA ALA A 60 6.39 19.38 2.76
C ALA A 60 6.16 20.90 2.76
N SER A 61 5.93 21.51 1.59
CA SER A 61 5.66 22.94 1.45
C SER A 61 4.18 23.30 1.64
N LEU A 62 3.29 22.31 1.73
CA LEU A 62 1.85 22.52 1.71
C LEU A 62 1.26 22.69 3.11
N ARG A 63 0.28 23.59 3.22
CA ARG A 63 -0.51 23.73 4.45
C ARG A 63 -1.57 22.64 4.53
N ALA A 64 -1.57 21.86 5.61
CA ALA A 64 -2.47 20.70 5.75
C ALA A 64 -3.81 20.98 6.44
N VAL A 65 -3.92 22.07 7.22
CA VAL A 65 -5.04 22.27 8.17
C VAL A 65 -5.70 23.63 8.12
N GLY A 66 -6.96 23.67 8.56
CA GLY A 66 -7.77 24.89 8.70
C GLY A 66 -8.23 25.48 7.37
N ALA A 67 -8.83 26.68 7.43
CA ALA A 67 -9.33 27.41 6.25
C ALA A 67 -8.24 27.80 5.23
N LYS A 68 -6.97 27.64 5.60
CA LYS A 68 -5.80 27.93 4.75
C LYS A 68 -5.13 26.67 4.19
N ALA A 69 -5.77 25.50 4.31
CA ALA A 69 -5.26 24.27 3.73
C ALA A 69 -5.12 24.42 2.20
N ASP A 70 -4.01 23.92 1.65
CA ASP A 70 -3.68 24.09 0.23
C ASP A 70 -4.30 23.01 -0.64
N ALA A 71 -5.63 23.02 -0.77
CA ALA A 71 -6.37 22.00 -1.51
C ALA A 71 -5.87 21.82 -2.95
N LYS A 72 -5.50 22.92 -3.63
CA LYS A 72 -4.97 22.88 -5.00
C LYS A 72 -3.59 22.22 -5.04
N GLY A 73 -2.71 22.56 -4.10
CA GLY A 73 -1.39 21.94 -3.99
C GLY A 73 -1.47 20.43 -3.78
N TYR A 74 -2.34 19.94 -2.88
CA TYR A 74 -2.53 18.50 -2.69
C TYR A 74 -3.02 17.79 -3.95
N ARG A 75 -3.93 18.40 -4.70
CA ARG A 75 -4.39 17.87 -5.99
C ARG A 75 -3.27 17.77 -7.02
N GLN A 76 -2.44 18.80 -7.14
CA GLN A 76 -1.28 18.78 -8.03
C GLN A 76 -0.28 17.69 -7.64
N VAL A 77 -0.01 17.52 -6.34
CA VAL A 77 0.86 16.45 -5.83
C VAL A 77 0.26 15.07 -6.10
N ALA A 78 -1.02 14.85 -5.84
CA ALA A 78 -1.69 13.57 -6.10
C ALA A 78 -1.69 13.21 -7.59
N GLU A 79 -1.93 14.18 -8.48
CA GLU A 79 -1.86 13.99 -9.93
C GLU A 79 -0.42 13.67 -10.38
N LYS A 80 0.60 14.34 -9.81
CA LYS A 80 2.01 14.01 -10.06
C LYS A 80 2.31 12.57 -9.66
N ILE A 81 1.94 12.17 -8.43
CA ILE A 81 2.15 10.81 -7.90
C ILE A 81 1.48 9.78 -8.79
N LYS A 82 0.20 9.95 -9.13
CA LYS A 82 -0.51 9.03 -10.02
C LYS A 82 0.17 8.94 -11.39
N LYS A 83 0.56 10.08 -11.96
CA LYS A 83 1.22 10.11 -13.27
C LYS A 83 2.54 9.32 -13.24
N GLU A 84 3.35 9.54 -12.22
CA GLU A 84 4.67 8.94 -12.07
C GLU A 84 4.59 7.45 -11.73
N TYR A 85 3.80 7.09 -10.74
CA TYR A 85 3.82 5.75 -10.17
C TYR A 85 2.76 4.81 -10.72
N VAL A 86 1.72 5.33 -11.38
CA VAL A 86 0.64 4.50 -11.93
C VAL A 86 0.59 4.61 -13.45
N ASP A 87 0.49 5.82 -13.99
CA ASP A 87 0.24 6.00 -15.42
C ASP A 87 1.46 5.73 -16.29
N ALA A 88 2.68 6.00 -15.80
CA ALA A 88 3.92 5.83 -16.55
C ALA A 88 4.10 4.40 -17.10
N HIS A 89 3.66 3.40 -16.33
CA HIS A 89 3.73 1.97 -16.70
C HIS A 89 2.34 1.33 -16.82
N ASN A 90 1.28 2.15 -16.90
CA ASN A 90 -0.12 1.73 -16.98
C ASN A 90 -0.55 0.72 -15.89
N LEU A 91 -0.06 0.89 -14.66
CA LEU A 91 -0.31 -0.03 -13.55
C LEU A 91 -1.76 0.02 -13.07
N ASP A 92 -2.23 -1.03 -12.41
CA ASP A 92 -3.59 -1.16 -11.89
C ASP A 92 -3.82 -0.33 -10.61
N GLY A 93 -2.82 0.31 -10.01
CA GLY A 93 -3.07 1.14 -8.83
C GLY A 93 -1.85 1.54 -8.03
N LEU A 94 -2.13 2.10 -6.85
CA LEU A 94 -1.13 2.58 -5.90
C LEU A 94 -1.35 1.93 -4.54
N ASP A 95 -0.25 1.52 -3.93
CA ASP A 95 -0.16 1.01 -2.57
C ASP A 95 0.67 2.00 -1.74
N VAL A 96 0.09 2.50 -0.66
CA VAL A 96 0.73 3.48 0.23
C VAL A 96 1.14 2.75 1.51
N ASP A 97 2.43 2.57 1.65
CA ASP A 97 3.06 2.00 2.83
C ASP A 97 3.19 3.06 3.94
N MET A 98 2.43 2.87 5.03
CA MET A 98 2.34 3.78 6.17
C MET A 98 3.47 3.59 7.20
N GLU A 99 4.53 2.84 6.91
CA GLU A 99 5.70 2.67 7.78
C GLU A 99 6.56 3.95 7.88
N VAL A 100 6.02 4.94 8.58
CA VAL A 100 6.71 6.19 8.91
C VAL A 100 7.20 6.07 10.35
N LEU A 101 8.44 5.59 10.53
CA LEU A 101 9.05 5.31 11.84
C LEU A 101 8.91 6.46 12.86
N HIS A 102 9.01 7.71 12.42
CA HIS A 102 8.86 8.88 13.30
C HIS A 102 7.40 9.16 13.70
N LEU A 103 6.43 8.72 12.92
CA LEU A 103 5.01 8.76 13.27
C LEU A 103 4.61 7.56 14.12
N GLU A 104 5.15 6.39 13.84
CA GLU A 104 4.95 5.19 14.65
C GLU A 104 5.36 5.43 16.12
N SER A 105 6.51 6.08 16.31
CA SER A 105 7.05 6.37 17.65
C SER A 105 6.44 7.60 18.34
N ASN A 106 5.88 8.57 17.59
CA ASN A 106 5.53 9.90 18.12
C ASN A 106 4.29 10.55 17.46
N TRP A 107 3.31 9.76 17.03
CA TRP A 107 2.12 10.21 16.31
C TRP A 107 1.42 11.46 16.91
N HIS A 108 1.23 11.47 18.23
CA HIS A 108 0.52 12.55 18.93
C HIS A 108 1.21 13.92 18.83
N SER A 109 2.55 13.96 18.71
CA SER A 109 3.33 15.20 18.61
C SER A 109 3.55 15.65 17.17
N ARG A 110 3.11 14.87 16.18
CA ARG A 110 3.34 15.10 14.74
C ARG A 110 2.07 15.44 13.96
N ARG A 111 1.13 16.14 14.60
CA ARG A 111 -0.22 16.42 14.04
C ARG A 111 -0.21 16.99 12.63
N GLU A 112 0.79 17.78 12.23
CA GLU A 112 0.85 18.31 10.86
C GLU A 112 1.06 17.21 9.82
N ASP A 113 2.00 16.28 10.05
CA ASP A 113 2.29 15.13 9.17
C ASP A 113 1.07 14.23 9.04
N VAL A 114 0.41 13.95 10.16
CA VAL A 114 -0.88 13.26 10.22
C VAL A 114 -1.88 13.88 9.26
N TRP A 115 -2.03 15.20 9.34
CA TRP A 115 -2.99 15.92 8.51
C TRP A 115 -2.55 15.95 7.05
N ARG A 116 -1.25 16.06 6.76
CA ARG A 116 -0.72 15.95 5.40
C ARG A 116 -1.07 14.61 4.77
N ILE A 117 -0.82 13.50 5.47
CA ILE A 117 -1.17 12.14 5.02
C ILE A 117 -2.68 12.01 4.79
N ARG A 118 -3.51 12.41 5.75
CA ARG A 118 -4.97 12.36 5.59
C ARG A 118 -5.44 13.17 4.38
N LYS A 119 -4.86 14.35 4.15
CA LYS A 119 -5.24 15.22 3.02
C LYS A 119 -4.82 14.63 1.69
N ILE A 120 -3.58 14.16 1.56
CA ILE A 120 -3.13 13.56 0.32
C ILE A 120 -3.86 12.24 0.03
N MET A 121 -4.14 11.40 1.04
CA MET A 121 -4.93 10.17 0.86
C MET A 121 -6.37 10.47 0.42
N ALA A 122 -7.02 11.50 0.98
CA ALA A 122 -8.35 11.90 0.55
C ALA A 122 -8.35 12.32 -0.93
N VAL A 123 -7.36 13.09 -1.36
CA VAL A 123 -7.26 13.53 -2.76
C VAL A 123 -6.86 12.38 -3.70
N LEU A 124 -5.96 11.49 -3.26
CA LEU A 124 -5.64 10.26 -4.00
C LEU A 124 -6.88 9.38 -4.18
N SER A 125 -7.78 9.30 -3.19
CA SER A 125 -9.02 8.53 -3.30
C SER A 125 -10.00 9.06 -4.37
N GLU A 126 -9.89 10.34 -4.73
CA GLU A 126 -10.67 10.92 -5.84
C GLU A 126 -10.08 10.55 -7.20
N LEU A 127 -8.83 10.07 -7.25
CA LEU A 127 -8.12 9.69 -8.48
C LEU A 127 -7.96 8.17 -8.65
N LEU A 128 -7.93 7.44 -7.54
CA LEU A 128 -7.74 5.99 -7.43
C LEU A 128 -8.67 5.41 -6.35
N GLY A 129 -9.00 4.13 -6.44
CA GLY A 129 -9.81 3.42 -5.47
C GLY A 129 -11.32 3.71 -5.53
N PRO A 130 -12.07 3.45 -4.44
CA PRO A 130 -13.53 3.35 -4.50
C PRO A 130 -14.24 4.68 -4.79
N LYS A 131 -13.59 5.82 -4.56
CA LYS A 131 -14.14 7.16 -4.76
C LYS A 131 -13.73 7.79 -6.10
N ALA A 132 -12.93 7.10 -6.91
CA ALA A 132 -12.38 7.65 -8.13
C ALA A 132 -13.35 7.59 -9.30
N ASP A 133 -13.43 8.69 -10.07
CA ASP A 133 -14.27 8.77 -11.27
C ASP A 133 -13.93 7.67 -12.28
N VAL A 134 -12.65 7.30 -12.41
CA VAL A 134 -12.19 6.24 -13.32
C VAL A 134 -12.77 4.85 -12.97
N ASN A 135 -13.25 4.68 -11.74
CA ASN A 135 -13.83 3.44 -11.24
C ASN A 135 -15.36 3.47 -11.17
N GLN A 136 -16.00 4.60 -11.52
CA GLN A 136 -17.45 4.71 -11.44
C GLN A 136 -18.13 3.64 -12.32
N GLY A 137 -18.98 2.82 -11.70
CA GLY A 137 -19.70 1.73 -12.37
C GLY A 137 -18.85 0.47 -12.63
N LYS A 138 -17.57 0.47 -12.27
CA LYS A 138 -16.70 -0.72 -12.34
C LYS A 138 -16.72 -1.49 -11.03
N LYS A 139 -16.55 -2.80 -11.14
CA LYS A 139 -16.22 -3.70 -10.04
C LYS A 139 -14.71 -3.92 -9.99
N LYS A 140 -14.20 -4.37 -8.84
CA LYS A 140 -12.75 -4.61 -8.63
C LYS A 140 -12.15 -5.65 -9.60
N ASP A 141 -12.96 -6.56 -10.14
CA ASP A 141 -12.57 -7.55 -11.14
C ASP A 141 -12.54 -7.00 -12.58
N ASP A 142 -13.17 -5.85 -12.84
CA ASP A 142 -13.22 -5.25 -14.18
C ASP A 142 -11.84 -4.78 -14.66
N SER A 143 -11.59 -4.89 -15.96
CA SER A 143 -10.36 -4.35 -16.55
C SER A 143 -10.29 -2.83 -16.42
N GLY A 144 -9.12 -2.32 -16.06
CA GLY A 144 -8.89 -0.88 -15.89
C GLY A 144 -9.53 -0.30 -14.63
N TYR A 145 -9.94 -1.11 -13.65
CA TYR A 145 -10.12 -0.64 -12.27
C TYR A 145 -8.78 -0.15 -11.74
N LYS A 146 -8.76 1.01 -11.06
CA LYS A 146 -7.55 1.60 -10.48
C LYS A 146 -7.59 1.52 -8.95
N PHE A 147 -6.77 0.68 -8.35
CA PHE A 147 -6.74 0.44 -6.90
C PHE A 147 -6.06 1.56 -6.13
N LEU A 148 -6.56 1.81 -4.92
CA LEU A 148 -5.83 2.51 -3.86
C LEU A 148 -5.75 1.60 -2.63
N ILE A 149 -4.53 1.29 -2.20
CA ILE A 149 -4.24 0.35 -1.12
C ILE A 149 -3.48 1.08 -0.02
N TYR A 150 -3.71 0.64 1.22
CA TYR A 150 -3.08 1.16 2.41
C TYR A 150 -2.40 0.03 3.18
N ASP A 151 -1.10 -0.14 2.96
CA ASP A 151 -0.25 -1.05 3.72
C ASP A 151 0.25 -0.36 5.00
N THR A 152 0.30 -1.09 6.10
CA THR A 152 0.63 -0.48 7.40
C THR A 152 1.05 -1.48 8.46
N PHE A 153 1.81 -1.03 9.45
CA PHE A 153 2.05 -1.74 10.70
C PHE A 153 0.78 -2.01 11.53
N ASP A 154 0.87 -2.93 12.48
CA ASP A 154 -0.19 -3.62 13.24
C ASP A 154 -0.86 -2.81 14.38
N ASP A 155 -1.02 -1.49 14.25
CA ASP A 155 -1.67 -0.64 15.26
C ASP A 155 -2.75 0.26 14.64
N VAL A 156 -4.04 0.00 14.91
CA VAL A 156 -5.20 0.73 14.33
C VAL A 156 -5.15 2.24 14.50
N GLU A 157 -4.69 2.73 15.65
CA GLU A 157 -4.72 4.15 15.96
C GLU A 157 -3.56 4.87 15.27
N ARG A 158 -2.35 4.37 15.43
CA ARG A 158 -1.14 4.99 14.87
C ARG A 158 -1.11 4.87 13.35
N SER A 159 -1.60 3.77 12.79
CA SER A 159 -1.78 3.55 11.34
C SER A 159 -2.94 4.33 10.74
N GLN A 160 -3.81 4.96 11.54
CA GLN A 160 -4.96 5.70 11.01
C GLN A 160 -5.97 4.88 10.21
N ILE A 161 -5.99 3.56 10.35
CA ILE A 161 -6.88 2.65 9.60
C ILE A 161 -8.32 3.17 9.54
N ARG A 162 -8.87 3.60 10.68
CA ARG A 162 -10.27 4.09 10.76
C ARG A 162 -10.54 5.33 9.91
N VAL A 163 -9.53 6.16 9.68
CA VAL A 163 -9.64 7.41 8.93
C VAL A 163 -9.57 7.15 7.43
N VAL A 164 -8.81 6.14 7.01
CA VAL A 164 -8.59 5.82 5.60
C VAL A 164 -9.51 4.72 5.07
N ALA A 165 -10.23 4.01 5.95
CA ALA A 165 -11.08 2.86 5.60
C ALA A 165 -12.05 3.11 4.43
N GLU A 166 -12.66 4.29 4.34
CA GLU A 166 -13.57 4.65 3.24
C GLU A 166 -12.86 5.14 1.99
N LEU A 167 -11.56 5.43 2.07
CA LEU A 167 -10.76 6.00 0.99
C LEU A 167 -10.13 4.92 0.11
N VAL A 168 -9.98 3.69 0.62
CA VAL A 168 -9.12 2.66 0.03
C VAL A 168 -9.86 1.37 -0.25
N ASP A 169 -9.37 0.61 -1.22
CA ASP A 169 -9.91 -0.71 -1.58
C ASP A 169 -9.56 -1.78 -0.58
N TYR A 170 -8.33 -1.73 -0.07
CA TYR A 170 -7.77 -2.70 0.85
C TYR A 170 -6.87 -2.01 1.87
N VAL A 171 -6.87 -2.57 3.07
CA VAL A 171 -5.92 -2.29 4.14
C VAL A 171 -5.13 -3.57 4.38
N LEU A 172 -3.81 -3.47 4.25
CA LEU A 172 -2.87 -4.58 4.44
C LEU A 172 -2.11 -4.35 5.74
N PRO A 173 -2.55 -4.90 6.88
CA PRO A 173 -1.75 -4.83 8.07
C PRO A 173 -0.63 -5.86 8.06
N GLN A 174 0.58 -5.39 8.34
CA GLN A 174 1.82 -6.15 8.40
C GLN A 174 1.94 -6.94 9.72
N THR A 175 1.29 -8.10 9.81
CA THR A 175 1.24 -8.95 11.02
C THR A 175 2.42 -9.91 11.12
N TYR A 176 3.62 -9.45 10.75
CA TYR A 176 4.81 -10.31 10.53
C TYR A 176 5.42 -10.89 11.81
N LYS A 177 5.08 -10.33 12.97
CA LYS A 177 5.56 -10.80 14.29
C LYS A 177 4.60 -11.81 14.90
N GLY A 178 3.30 -11.61 14.67
CA GLY A 178 2.21 -12.39 15.21
C GLY A 178 1.84 -13.64 14.45
N GLY A 179 0.75 -14.24 14.91
CA GLY A 179 -0.02 -15.29 14.24
C GLY A 179 -1.51 -14.96 14.39
N GLY A 180 -2.39 -15.97 14.37
CA GLY A 180 -3.84 -15.74 14.33
C GLY A 180 -4.40 -14.81 15.42
N ALA A 181 -3.86 -14.86 16.65
CA ALA A 181 -4.33 -14.03 17.77
C ALA A 181 -4.11 -12.52 17.57
N GLU A 182 -3.00 -12.12 16.92
CA GLU A 182 -2.69 -10.71 16.63
C GLU A 182 -3.64 -10.18 15.55
N ILE A 183 -3.88 -11.01 14.52
CA ILE A 183 -4.85 -10.73 13.45
C ILE A 183 -6.25 -10.55 14.03
N ASP A 184 -6.68 -11.46 14.92
CA ASP A 184 -7.98 -11.37 15.59
C ASP A 184 -8.12 -10.08 16.42
N GLN A 185 -7.07 -9.70 17.16
CA GLN A 185 -7.07 -8.47 17.94
C GLN A 185 -7.20 -7.25 17.03
N LEU A 186 -6.43 -7.20 15.94
CA LEU A 186 -6.42 -6.10 15.00
C LEU A 186 -7.75 -5.97 14.24
N TRP A 187 -8.30 -7.10 13.79
CA TRP A 187 -9.63 -7.15 13.17
C TRP A 187 -10.70 -6.68 14.14
N ASN A 188 -10.72 -7.19 15.38
CA ASN A 188 -11.72 -6.78 16.38
C ASN A 188 -11.67 -5.27 16.70
N ALA A 189 -10.49 -4.67 16.65
CA ALA A 189 -10.31 -3.24 16.85
C ALA A 189 -10.75 -2.37 15.65
N SER A 190 -10.83 -2.94 14.44
CA SER A 190 -11.09 -2.21 13.18
C SER A 190 -12.42 -2.56 12.49
N ARG A 191 -13.06 -3.68 12.83
CA ARG A 191 -14.28 -4.23 12.18
C ARG A 191 -15.52 -3.34 12.18
N ASN A 192 -15.55 -2.29 12.99
CA ASN A 192 -16.66 -1.32 12.99
C ASN A 192 -16.48 -0.23 11.93
N THR A 193 -15.31 -0.17 11.27
CA THR A 193 -14.99 0.82 10.23
C THR A 193 -14.49 0.16 8.94
N LEU A 194 -13.83 -0.99 9.03
CA LEU A 194 -13.40 -1.76 7.86
C LEU A 194 -14.35 -2.92 7.59
N SER A 195 -14.66 -3.14 6.31
CA SER A 195 -15.25 -4.40 5.87
C SER A 195 -14.22 -5.53 5.96
N SER A 196 -14.65 -6.74 6.28
CA SER A 196 -13.79 -7.92 6.22
C SER A 196 -13.26 -8.19 4.81
N CYS A 197 -13.98 -7.72 3.77
CA CYS A 197 -13.53 -7.81 2.37
C CYS A 197 -12.45 -6.77 2.00
N GLN A 198 -12.09 -5.87 2.93
CA GLN A 198 -11.01 -4.90 2.75
C GLN A 198 -9.77 -5.25 3.57
N PHE A 199 -9.88 -6.12 4.57
CA PHE A 199 -8.82 -6.41 5.53
C PHE A 199 -7.99 -7.62 5.06
N VAL A 200 -6.70 -7.42 4.78
CA VAL A 200 -5.81 -8.45 4.22
C VAL A 200 -4.54 -8.55 5.05
N PRO A 201 -4.50 -9.37 6.13
CA PRO A 201 -3.32 -9.50 6.98
C PRO A 201 -2.15 -10.13 6.21
N GLY A 202 -0.94 -9.65 6.49
CA GLY A 202 0.29 -10.08 5.84
C GLY A 202 1.15 -11.02 6.68
N TYR A 203 1.91 -11.87 6.01
CA TYR A 203 3.06 -12.60 6.55
C TYR A 203 4.31 -12.23 5.74
N ALA A 204 5.49 -12.45 6.31
CA ALA A 204 6.76 -12.19 5.65
C ALA A 204 7.55 -13.48 5.39
N HIS A 205 8.25 -13.51 4.27
CA HIS A 205 9.36 -14.44 4.05
C HIS A 205 10.63 -13.89 4.71
N PRO A 206 11.58 -14.75 5.11
CA PRO A 206 12.88 -14.29 5.57
C PRO A 206 13.60 -13.51 4.46
N GLU A 207 14.05 -12.30 4.78
CA GLU A 207 14.91 -11.49 3.91
C GLU A 207 16.37 -11.86 4.14
N GLU A 208 17.17 -11.88 3.08
CA GLU A 208 18.59 -12.19 3.20
C GLU A 208 19.33 -11.12 4.03
N ASP A 209 20.29 -11.57 4.85
CA ASP A 209 21.10 -10.72 5.73
C ASP A 209 20.32 -9.84 6.74
N ASP A 210 19.01 -10.05 6.90
CA ASP A 210 18.25 -9.36 7.94
C ASP A 210 18.62 -9.88 9.34
N THR A 211 19.35 -9.04 10.07
CA THR A 211 19.78 -9.30 11.43
C THR A 211 18.87 -8.68 12.49
N VAL A 212 17.86 -7.90 12.08
CA VAL A 212 17.06 -7.06 12.96
C VAL A 212 15.62 -7.57 13.06
N ASN A 213 14.93 -7.77 11.93
CA ASN A 213 13.48 -8.03 11.95
C ASN A 213 13.14 -9.53 12.00
N ARG A 214 13.98 -10.40 11.43
CA ARG A 214 13.95 -11.88 11.53
C ARG A 214 12.53 -12.44 11.60
N PHE A 215 11.72 -12.12 10.60
CA PHE A 215 10.35 -12.61 10.54
C PHE A 215 10.33 -14.10 10.17
N GLU A 216 9.90 -14.92 11.12
CA GLU A 216 9.86 -16.38 10.99
C GLU A 216 8.47 -16.90 10.59
N THR A 217 7.66 -16.08 9.91
CA THR A 217 6.27 -16.46 9.60
C THR A 217 6.14 -17.50 8.50
N ALA A 218 7.10 -17.56 7.58
CA ALA A 218 7.10 -18.48 6.45
C ALA A 218 8.27 -19.49 6.49
N ILE A 219 8.70 -19.88 7.69
CA ILE A 219 9.70 -20.94 7.87
C ILE A 219 9.07 -22.22 8.43
N GLY A 220 9.73 -23.36 8.20
CA GLY A 220 9.30 -24.65 8.74
C GLY A 220 8.34 -25.41 7.82
N ASP A 221 7.57 -26.32 8.42
CA ASP A 221 6.57 -27.11 7.71
C ASP A 221 5.39 -26.22 7.29
N VAL A 222 5.04 -26.28 6.00
CA VAL A 222 4.05 -25.39 5.39
C VAL A 222 2.74 -25.43 6.16
N ASP A 223 2.21 -26.62 6.45
CA ASP A 223 0.87 -26.81 7.02
C ASP A 223 0.76 -26.32 8.49
N SER A 224 1.90 -26.12 9.15
CA SER A 224 1.99 -25.63 10.53
C SER A 224 2.63 -24.25 10.67
N SER A 225 2.94 -23.59 9.55
CA SER A 225 3.58 -22.27 9.54
C SER A 225 2.61 -21.17 9.98
N LYS A 226 3.14 -20.04 10.48
CA LYS A 226 2.31 -18.86 10.79
C LYS A 226 1.67 -18.28 9.53
N ALA A 227 2.28 -18.43 8.36
CA ALA A 227 1.67 -18.08 7.09
C ALA A 227 0.34 -18.83 6.86
N MET A 228 0.24 -20.10 7.30
CA MET A 228 -1.02 -20.84 7.27
C MET A 228 -2.02 -20.38 8.32
N GLU A 229 -1.56 -19.88 9.47
CA GLU A 229 -2.45 -19.21 10.44
C GLU A 229 -3.07 -17.93 9.86
N VAL A 230 -2.32 -17.18 9.03
CA VAL A 230 -2.82 -15.98 8.34
C VAL A 230 -3.85 -16.33 7.27
N ALA A 231 -3.73 -17.51 6.65
CA ALA A 231 -4.63 -17.98 5.60
C ALA A 231 -5.91 -18.65 6.11
N ALA A 232 -5.97 -19.04 7.39
CA ALA A 232 -7.07 -19.78 8.01
C ALA A 232 -8.26 -18.88 8.41
#